data_AF-A0A2J6IBX0-F1
#
_entry.id   AF-A0A2J6IBX0-F1
#
_cell.length_a   1.000
_cell.length_b   1.000
_cell.length_c   1.000
_cell.angle_alpha   90.00
_cell.angle_beta   90.00
_cell.angle_gamma   90.00
#
_symmetry.space_group_name_H-M   'P 1'
#
loop_
_entity.id
_entity.type
_entity.pdbx_description
1 polymer ?
#
loop_
_entity_poly.entity_id
_entity_poly.type
_entity_poly.pdbx_seq_one_letter_code
_entity_poly.pdbx_strand_id
1 'polypeptide(L)'
;MKKAIILILIVSWIVNSSFIGKEELAYPTKKINRELRRLWKDESVDIDKFNQNVYVIANSNDTLGYLYLGRVNSCRQGGCAVNSLEENLAFEFFDYFMITDSDLRVKKVKIYNYQATHGHEVMSSGWLRQFKMYDGKQSLVYGKDIEAISGATISAKALNEDLKYTLNHLEIILSNKKTSLSKF
;
A
#
# COMPACT_ATOMS: atom_id res chain seq x y z
N MET A 1 35.69 -22.04 49.30
CA MET A 1 35.05 -20.76 48.90
C MET A 1 35.64 -20.34 47.56
N LYS A 2 34.88 -20.32 46.45
CA LYS A 2 35.14 -19.65 45.14
C LYS A 2 34.44 -20.27 43.92
N LYS A 3 33.74 -21.41 44.03
CA LYS A 3 33.08 -22.05 42.86
C LYS A 3 31.59 -21.75 42.67
N ALA A 4 30.93 -21.07 43.62
CA ALA A 4 29.48 -20.85 43.57
C ALA A 4 29.02 -19.51 42.96
N ILE A 5 29.93 -18.58 42.68
CA ILE A 5 29.57 -17.21 42.24
C ILE A 5 29.53 -17.07 40.71
N ILE A 6 30.15 -17.99 39.96
CA ILE A 6 30.29 -17.85 38.50
C ILE A 6 29.00 -18.21 37.74
N LEU A 7 28.07 -18.95 38.35
CA LEU A 7 26.84 -19.36 37.65
C LEU A 7 25.75 -18.28 37.58
N ILE A 8 25.84 -17.22 38.41
CA ILE A 8 24.81 -16.15 38.45
C ILE A 8 25.06 -15.09 37.37
N LEU A 9 26.29 -14.95 36.86
CA LEU A 9 26.61 -13.93 35.85
C LEU A 9 26.21 -14.31 34.41
N ILE A 10 26.00 -15.60 34.12
CA ILE A 10 25.58 -16.05 32.77
C ILE A 10 24.06 -15.96 32.60
N VAL A 11 23.29 -16.08 33.69
CA VAL A 11 21.81 -16.01 33.65
C VAL A 11 21.32 -14.58 33.40
N SER A 12 22.12 -13.55 33.71
CA SER A 12 21.75 -12.15 33.47
C SER A 12 22.02 -11.67 32.03
N TRP A 13 22.63 -12.50 31.17
CA TRP A 13 22.82 -12.18 29.74
C TRP A 13 21.73 -12.76 28.83
N ILE A 14 20.77 -13.50 29.39
CA ILE A 14 19.68 -14.14 28.62
C ILE A 14 18.38 -13.32 28.67
N VAL A 15 18.25 -12.37 29.60
CA VAL A 15 17.05 -11.53 29.78
C VAL A 15 17.26 -10.10 29.28
N ASN A 16 17.77 -9.95 28.06
CA ASN A 16 17.64 -8.68 27.32
C ASN A 16 17.66 -8.86 25.80
N SER A 17 17.21 -10.03 25.31
CA SER A 17 16.52 -10.00 24.01
C SER A 17 15.07 -9.61 24.30
N SER A 18 14.84 -8.31 24.46
CA SER A 18 13.54 -7.78 24.12
C SER A 18 13.35 -8.12 22.65
N PHE A 19 12.78 -9.28 22.38
CA PHE A 19 12.01 -9.53 21.17
C PHE A 19 10.85 -8.54 21.26
N ILE A 20 11.16 -7.28 20.95
CA ILE A 20 10.17 -6.31 20.52
C ILE A 20 9.58 -7.00 19.31
N GLY A 21 8.42 -7.61 19.51
CA GLY A 21 7.64 -8.18 18.44
C GLY A 21 7.51 -7.09 17.39
N LYS A 22 8.31 -7.21 16.33
CA LYS A 22 8.22 -6.35 15.17
C LYS A 22 6.79 -6.58 14.71
N GLU A 23 5.90 -5.62 14.98
CA GLU A 23 4.50 -5.65 14.59
C GLU A 23 4.49 -6.18 13.16
N GLU A 24 4.02 -7.41 12.98
CA GLU A 24 4.10 -8.09 11.69
C GLU A 24 3.14 -7.34 10.79
N LEU A 25 3.69 -6.39 10.06
CA LEU A 25 3.01 -5.55 9.11
C LEU A 25 2.10 -6.45 8.27
N ALA A 26 0.78 -6.33 8.44
CA ALA A 26 -0.27 -7.19 7.87
C ALA A 26 -0.42 -7.05 6.34
N TYR A 27 0.66 -6.67 5.67
CA TYR A 27 0.74 -6.35 4.26
C TYR A 27 1.84 -7.19 3.60
N PRO A 28 1.85 -7.33 2.27
CA PRO A 28 2.70 -8.31 1.60
C PRO A 28 4.15 -7.82 1.49
N THR A 29 4.87 -7.76 2.61
CA THR A 29 6.23 -7.22 2.75
C THR A 29 7.20 -7.78 1.72
N LYS A 30 7.15 -9.10 1.45
CA LYS A 30 7.97 -9.73 0.39
C LYS A 30 7.69 -9.16 -1.00
N LYS A 31 6.42 -8.90 -1.33
CA LYS A 31 6.02 -8.34 -2.64
C LYS A 31 6.46 -6.88 -2.74
N ILE A 32 6.28 -6.08 -1.68
CA ILE A 32 6.67 -4.68 -1.62
C ILE A 32 8.19 -4.54 -1.73
N ASN A 33 8.96 -5.23 -0.89
CA ASN A 33 10.43 -5.16 -0.90
C ASN A 33 11.01 -5.56 -2.27
N ARG A 34 10.36 -6.48 -2.99
CA ARG A 34 10.75 -6.82 -4.36
C ARG A 34 10.53 -5.67 -5.33
N GLU A 35 9.44 -4.92 -5.23
CA GLU A 35 9.22 -3.77 -6.10
C GLU A 35 10.12 -2.58 -5.71
N LEU A 36 10.38 -2.34 -4.42
CA LEU A 36 11.31 -1.30 -3.97
C LEU A 36 12.72 -1.50 -4.54
N ARG A 37 13.27 -2.72 -4.42
CA ARG A 37 14.58 -3.06 -5.03
C ARG A 37 14.63 -2.88 -6.55
N ARG A 38 13.49 -2.93 -7.24
CA ARG A 38 13.42 -2.71 -8.70
C ARG A 38 13.36 -1.23 -9.05
N LEU A 39 12.72 -0.42 -8.21
CA LEU A 39 12.54 1.01 -8.41
C LEU A 39 13.80 1.79 -8.04
N TRP A 40 14.38 1.49 -6.88
CA TRP A 40 15.59 2.12 -6.35
C TRP A 40 16.69 1.06 -6.21
N LYS A 41 17.28 0.68 -7.34
CA LYS A 41 18.35 -0.32 -7.37
C LYS A 41 19.55 0.21 -6.57
N ASP A 42 20.17 -0.68 -5.80
CA ASP A 42 21.43 -0.41 -5.09
C ASP A 42 21.37 0.68 -4.00
N GLU A 43 20.20 1.26 -3.74
CA GLU A 43 19.96 2.18 -2.63
C GLU A 43 19.46 1.42 -1.39
N SER A 44 19.96 1.82 -0.21
CA SER A 44 19.33 1.42 1.05
C SER A 44 18.03 2.21 1.21
N VAL A 45 16.92 1.50 1.34
CA VAL A 45 15.58 2.09 1.41
C VAL A 45 14.94 1.70 2.74
N ASP A 46 14.54 2.72 3.48
CA ASP A 46 13.78 2.60 4.72
C ASP A 46 12.30 2.94 4.46
N ILE A 47 11.41 2.28 5.22
CA ILE A 47 9.96 2.47 5.13
C ILE A 47 9.43 2.81 6.53
N ASP A 48 8.96 4.03 6.70
CA ASP A 48 8.43 4.51 7.97
C ASP A 48 6.94 4.81 7.88
N LYS A 49 6.17 4.37 8.88
CA LYS A 49 4.73 4.64 8.94
C LYS A 49 4.49 6.15 9.09
N PHE A 50 3.70 6.71 8.19
CA PHE A 50 3.36 8.13 8.18
C PHE A 50 1.97 8.40 8.76
N ASN A 51 1.00 7.61 8.32
CA ASN A 51 -0.41 7.66 8.72
C ASN A 51 -0.99 6.24 8.62
N GLN A 52 -2.29 6.08 8.88
CA GLN A 52 -3.01 4.86 8.53
C GLN A 52 -2.81 4.59 7.04
N ASN A 53 -2.30 3.40 6.73
CA ASN A 53 -2.08 2.91 5.37
C ASN A 53 -1.06 3.69 4.51
N VAL A 54 -0.41 4.72 5.04
CA VAL A 54 0.58 5.55 4.32
C VAL A 54 1.93 5.41 4.99
N TYR A 55 2.97 5.19 4.18
CA TYR A 55 4.34 5.05 4.61
C TYR A 55 5.25 5.93 3.75
N VAL A 56 6.26 6.52 4.37
CA VAL A 56 7.33 7.25 3.69
C VAL A 56 8.38 6.24 3.27
N ILE A 57 8.86 6.37 2.04
CA ILE A 57 10.00 5.64 1.50
C ILE A 57 11.15 6.65 1.44
N ALA A 58 12.23 6.39 2.16
CA ALA A 58 13.38 7.29 2.24
C ALA A 58 14.70 6.52 2.14
N ASN A 59 15.75 7.24 1.79
CA ASN A 59 17.13 6.81 2.03
C ASN A 59 17.77 7.74 3.08
N SER A 60 19.08 7.65 3.29
CA SER A 60 19.79 8.47 4.27
C SER A 60 19.71 9.98 4.02
N ASN A 61 19.43 10.40 2.79
CA ASN A 61 19.56 11.78 2.35
C ASN A 61 18.20 12.41 2.05
N ASP A 62 17.30 11.65 1.43
CA ASP A 62 16.09 12.18 0.79
C ASP A 62 14.87 11.28 0.97
N THR A 63 13.69 11.91 0.90
CA THR A 63 12.43 11.20 0.68
C THR A 63 12.34 10.76 -0.77
N LEU A 64 12.34 9.46 -1.00
CA LEU A 64 12.25 8.85 -2.33
C LEU A 64 10.81 8.81 -2.85
N GLY A 65 9.84 8.64 -1.94
CA GLY A 65 8.44 8.62 -2.28
C GLY A 65 7.56 8.06 -1.17
N TYR A 66 6.40 7.54 -1.55
CA TYR A 66 5.39 7.09 -0.61
C TYR A 66 4.84 5.73 -1.01
N LEU A 67 4.52 4.91 -0.01
CA LEU A 67 3.81 3.65 -0.14
C LEU A 67 2.42 3.81 0.47
N TYR A 68 1.39 3.48 -0.31
CA TYR A 68 0.02 3.39 0.15
C TYR A 68 -0.47 1.93 0.08
N LEU A 69 -1.26 1.53 1.08
CA LEU A 69 -1.95 0.24 1.14
C LEU A 69 -3.45 0.46 1.12
N GLY A 70 -4.12 0.00 0.06
CA GLY A 70 -5.55 0.24 -0.13
C GLY A 70 -6.35 -1.05 -0.18
N ARG A 71 -7.62 -0.94 0.20
CA ARG A 71 -8.67 -1.90 -0.10
C ARG A 71 -9.72 -1.19 -0.95
N VAL A 72 -10.06 -1.78 -2.08
CA VAL A 72 -11.18 -1.34 -2.90
C VAL A 72 -12.32 -2.34 -2.73
N ASN A 73 -13.51 -1.83 -2.42
CA ASN A 73 -14.74 -2.62 -2.45
C ASN A 73 -15.38 -2.48 -3.83
N SER A 74 -15.68 -3.61 -4.49
CA SER A 74 -16.37 -3.67 -5.77
C SER A 74 -17.72 -4.37 -5.60
N CYS A 75 -18.75 -3.89 -6.29
CA CYS A 75 -20.02 -4.60 -6.31
C CYS A 75 -19.89 -5.97 -6.97
N ARG A 76 -20.63 -6.94 -6.43
CA ARG A 76 -20.84 -8.24 -7.09
C ARG A 76 -21.63 -8.09 -8.39
N GLN A 77 -21.52 -9.10 -9.25
CA GLN A 77 -22.41 -9.25 -10.42
C GLN A 77 -23.86 -9.35 -9.94
N GLY A 78 -24.71 -8.39 -10.32
CA GLY A 78 -26.08 -8.22 -9.78
C GLY A 78 -26.29 -6.95 -8.95
N GLY A 79 -25.21 -6.23 -8.62
CA GLY A 79 -25.24 -4.92 -7.95
C GLY A 79 -25.23 -5.00 -6.42
N CYS A 80 -24.95 -3.85 -5.79
CA CYS A 80 -24.90 -3.69 -4.33
C CYS A 80 -26.27 -3.38 -3.70
N ALA A 81 -27.36 -3.47 -4.47
CA ALA A 81 -28.70 -3.00 -4.07
C ALA A 81 -29.63 -4.11 -3.56
N VAL A 82 -29.12 -5.33 -3.33
CA VAL A 82 -29.93 -6.38 -2.72
C VAL A 82 -30.09 -6.01 -1.24
N ASN A 83 -31.34 -5.93 -0.76
CA ASN A 83 -31.69 -5.82 0.67
C ASN A 83 -31.28 -7.09 1.43
N SER A 84 -30.01 -7.47 1.37
CA SER A 84 -29.46 -8.55 2.19
C SER A 84 -29.28 -7.98 3.58
N LEU A 85 -30.01 -8.55 4.53
CA LEU A 85 -29.87 -8.35 5.99
C LEU A 85 -28.44 -8.62 6.52
N GLU A 86 -27.47 -8.90 5.65
CA GLU A 86 -26.06 -9.14 5.94
C GLU A 86 -25.17 -8.28 5.01
N GLU A 87 -24.60 -7.20 5.54
CA GLU A 87 -23.72 -6.26 4.82
C GLU A 87 -22.46 -6.92 4.23
N ASN A 88 -22.01 -8.04 4.81
CA ASN A 88 -20.81 -8.76 4.39
C ASN A 88 -20.96 -9.52 3.06
N LEU A 89 -22.18 -9.68 2.53
CA LEU A 89 -22.44 -10.44 1.30
C LEU A 89 -22.61 -9.55 0.04
N ALA A 90 -22.72 -8.23 0.20
CA ALA A 90 -23.02 -7.31 -0.90
C ALA A 90 -21.78 -6.88 -1.72
N PHE A 91 -20.59 -6.95 -1.12
CA PHE A 91 -19.36 -6.43 -1.70
C PHE A 91 -18.31 -7.52 -1.87
N GLU A 92 -17.60 -7.46 -2.99
CA GLU A 92 -16.31 -8.09 -3.19
C GLU A 92 -15.22 -7.06 -2.91
N PHE A 93 -13.99 -7.51 -2.67
CA PHE A 93 -12.91 -6.57 -2.43
C PHE A 93 -11.58 -7.06 -2.98
N PHE A 94 -10.66 -6.12 -3.12
CA PHE A 94 -9.27 -6.43 -3.39
C PHE A 94 -8.35 -5.46 -2.67
N ASP A 95 -7.21 -6.00 -2.23
CA ASP A 95 -6.17 -5.22 -1.59
C ASP A 95 -5.04 -4.96 -2.57
N TYR A 96 -4.58 -3.71 -2.59
CA TYR A 96 -3.51 -3.26 -3.46
C TYR A 96 -2.51 -2.41 -2.70
N PHE A 97 -1.33 -2.24 -3.30
CA PHE A 97 -0.43 -1.18 -2.89
C PHE A 97 -0.10 -0.29 -4.08
N MET A 98 0.14 0.98 -3.76
CA MET A 98 0.62 2.00 -4.68
C MET A 98 1.93 2.57 -4.16
N ILE A 99 2.92 2.71 -5.03
CA ILE A 99 4.19 3.37 -4.75
C ILE A 99 4.27 4.60 -5.64
N THR A 100 4.60 5.75 -5.08
CA THR A 100 4.84 7.01 -5.81
C THR A 100 6.29 7.45 -5.69
N ASP A 101 6.72 8.42 -6.49
CA ASP A 101 7.87 9.28 -6.11
C ASP A 101 7.45 10.36 -5.11
N SER A 102 8.44 11.19 -4.73
CA SER A 102 8.30 12.38 -3.90
C SER A 102 7.30 13.42 -4.45
N ASP A 103 7.04 13.42 -5.77
CA ASP A 103 6.10 14.32 -6.44
C ASP A 103 4.70 13.72 -6.59
N LEU A 104 4.41 12.63 -5.86
CA LEU A 104 3.15 11.89 -5.91
C LEU A 104 2.81 11.32 -7.30
N ARG A 105 3.81 11.08 -8.15
CA ARG A 105 3.59 10.37 -9.42
C ARG A 105 3.73 8.88 -9.21
N VAL A 106 2.75 8.12 -9.67
CA VAL A 106 2.71 6.66 -9.51
C VAL A 106 3.90 5.98 -10.19
N LYS A 107 4.68 5.23 -9.42
CA LYS A 107 5.74 4.33 -9.92
C LYS A 107 5.23 2.90 -10.09
N LYS A 108 4.34 2.46 -9.20
CA LYS A 108 3.85 1.09 -9.20
C LYS A 108 2.46 1.00 -8.57
N VAL A 109 1.57 0.25 -9.22
CA VAL A 109 0.36 -0.29 -8.60
C VAL A 109 0.46 -1.82 -8.65
N LYS A 110 0.01 -2.48 -7.59
CA LYS A 110 -0.08 -3.94 -7.55
C LYS A 110 -1.23 -4.38 -6.66
N ILE A 111 -2.18 -5.11 -7.25
CA ILE A 111 -3.19 -5.86 -6.50
C ILE A 111 -2.54 -7.15 -6.02
N TYR A 112 -2.59 -7.41 -4.71
CA TYR A 112 -1.90 -8.54 -4.09
C TYR A 112 -2.81 -9.54 -3.40
N ASN A 113 -4.06 -9.17 -3.17
CA ASN A 113 -5.16 -10.01 -2.67
C ASN A 113 -6.42 -9.61 -3.45
N TYR A 114 -7.16 -10.58 -3.98
CA TYR A 114 -8.37 -10.33 -4.76
C TYR A 114 -9.44 -11.32 -4.32
N GLN A 115 -10.40 -10.82 -3.56
CA GLN A 115 -11.48 -11.57 -2.92
C GLN A 115 -12.80 -11.25 -3.64
N ALA A 116 -12.86 -11.70 -4.89
CA ALA A 116 -14.01 -11.53 -5.77
C ALA A 116 -14.18 -12.78 -6.64
N THR A 117 -15.40 -12.99 -7.12
CA THR A 117 -15.76 -14.14 -7.97
C THR A 117 -15.35 -13.95 -9.43
N HIS A 118 -15.26 -12.70 -9.90
CA HIS A 118 -14.96 -12.36 -11.29
C HIS A 118 -14.01 -11.15 -11.41
N GLY A 119 -13.39 -10.99 -12.57
CA GLY A 119 -12.60 -9.81 -12.91
C GLY A 119 -11.14 -9.83 -12.48
N HIS A 120 -10.56 -11.02 -12.25
CA HIS A 120 -9.15 -11.20 -11.88
C HIS A 120 -8.17 -10.56 -12.87
N GLU A 121 -8.60 -10.30 -14.11
CA GLU A 121 -7.82 -9.65 -15.15
C GLU A 121 -7.32 -8.25 -14.75
N VAL A 122 -8.01 -7.56 -13.83
CA VAL A 122 -7.57 -6.28 -13.25
C VAL A 122 -6.23 -6.40 -12.50
N MET A 123 -5.86 -7.60 -12.06
CA MET A 123 -4.57 -7.88 -11.41
C MET A 123 -3.40 -7.94 -12.41
N SER A 124 -3.67 -7.88 -13.73
CA SER A 124 -2.66 -7.96 -14.77
C SER A 124 -1.60 -6.87 -14.61
N SER A 125 -0.34 -7.29 -14.50
CA SER A 125 0.78 -6.34 -14.39
C SER A 125 0.99 -5.49 -15.65
N GLY A 126 0.50 -5.95 -16.80
CA GLY A 126 0.47 -5.17 -18.04
C GLY A 126 -0.56 -4.06 -17.95
N TRP A 127 -1.78 -4.42 -17.57
CA TRP A 127 -2.88 -3.46 -17.45
C TRP A 127 -2.61 -2.41 -16.36
N LEU A 128 -2.17 -2.82 -15.16
CA LEU A 128 -1.83 -1.93 -14.05
C LEU A 128 -0.67 -0.96 -14.37
N ARG A 129 0.10 -1.20 -15.42
CA ARG A 129 1.20 -0.31 -15.83
C ARG A 129 0.69 1.01 -16.41
N GLN A 130 -0.55 1.05 -16.89
CA GLN A 130 -1.14 2.25 -17.48
C GLN A 130 -1.25 3.42 -16.47
N PHE A 131 -1.26 3.13 -15.17
CA PHE A 131 -1.24 4.16 -14.12
C PHE A 131 0.15 4.77 -13.87
N LYS A 132 1.22 4.27 -14.50
CA LYS A 132 2.56 4.82 -14.29
C LYS A 132 2.58 6.31 -14.67
N MET A 133 3.20 7.14 -13.83
CA MET A 133 3.27 8.60 -13.93
C MET A 133 1.94 9.34 -13.70
N TYR A 134 0.83 8.65 -13.42
CA TYR A 134 -0.41 9.29 -13.02
C TYR A 134 -0.24 10.06 -11.70
N ASP A 135 -0.82 11.24 -11.61
CA ASP A 135 -0.68 12.17 -10.48
C ASP A 135 -2.03 12.50 -9.80
N GLY A 136 -3.13 11.88 -10.23
CA GLY A 136 -4.44 12.06 -9.59
C GLY A 136 -5.20 13.33 -10.00
N LYS A 137 -4.62 14.21 -10.83
CA LYS A 137 -5.22 15.52 -11.13
C LYS A 137 -6.34 15.43 -12.16
N GLN A 138 -6.14 14.63 -13.21
CA GLN A 138 -7.14 14.40 -14.26
C GLN A 138 -7.93 13.12 -14.01
N SER A 139 -9.21 13.09 -14.39
CA SER A 139 -9.96 11.82 -14.39
C SER A 139 -9.46 10.92 -15.53
N LEU A 140 -9.32 9.63 -15.26
CA LEU A 140 -9.03 8.61 -16.27
C LEU A 140 -10.33 7.98 -16.78
N VAL A 141 -10.67 8.20 -18.05
CA VAL A 141 -11.88 7.64 -18.66
C VAL A 141 -11.63 6.18 -19.05
N TYR A 142 -12.36 5.26 -18.41
CA TYR A 142 -12.29 3.84 -18.71
C TYR A 142 -12.73 3.51 -20.15
N GLY A 143 -11.95 2.71 -20.85
CA GLY A 143 -12.12 2.40 -22.27
C GLY A 143 -11.58 3.46 -23.23
N LYS A 144 -11.02 4.56 -22.72
CA LYS A 144 -10.38 5.62 -23.51
C LYS A 144 -8.95 5.91 -23.05
N ASP A 145 -8.79 6.36 -21.82
CA ASP A 145 -7.48 6.69 -21.24
C ASP A 145 -6.85 5.47 -20.55
N ILE A 146 -7.68 4.52 -20.12
CA ILE A 146 -7.29 3.21 -19.58
C ILE A 146 -8.02 2.12 -20.35
N GLU A 147 -7.28 1.12 -20.81
CA GLU A 147 -7.82 0.00 -21.59
C GLU A 147 -8.97 -0.70 -20.85
N ALA A 148 -10.04 -1.00 -21.59
CA ALA A 148 -11.13 -1.80 -21.09
C ALA A 148 -10.69 -3.27 -20.92
N ILE A 149 -11.23 -3.93 -19.91
CA ILE A 149 -10.94 -5.33 -19.59
C ILE A 149 -12.27 -6.08 -19.55
N SER A 150 -12.42 -7.05 -20.44
CA SER A 150 -13.58 -7.94 -20.43
C SER A 150 -13.68 -8.66 -19.08
N GLY A 151 -14.88 -8.72 -18.51
CA GLY A 151 -15.13 -9.41 -17.23
C GLY A 151 -14.65 -8.68 -15.97
N ALA A 152 -13.94 -7.54 -16.09
CA ALA A 152 -13.37 -6.80 -14.95
C ALA A 152 -13.76 -5.31 -14.92
N THR A 153 -14.81 -4.91 -15.65
CA THR A 153 -15.24 -3.50 -15.76
C THR A 153 -15.49 -2.81 -14.42
N ILE A 154 -16.18 -3.49 -13.50
CA ILE A 154 -16.54 -2.93 -12.18
C ILE A 154 -15.27 -2.69 -11.35
N SER A 155 -14.43 -3.72 -11.21
CA SER A 155 -13.19 -3.64 -10.43
C SER A 155 -12.20 -2.63 -11.02
N ALA A 156 -12.09 -2.56 -12.35
CA ALA A 156 -11.21 -1.63 -13.03
C ALA A 156 -11.64 -0.17 -12.81
N LYS A 157 -12.94 0.14 -12.94
CA LYS A 157 -13.46 1.48 -12.65
C LYS A 157 -13.27 1.86 -11.18
N ALA A 158 -13.57 0.94 -10.26
CA ALA A 158 -13.39 1.17 -8.83
C ALA A 158 -11.93 1.46 -8.48
N LEU A 159 -10.96 0.75 -9.07
CA LEU A 159 -9.55 1.06 -8.87
C LEU A 159 -9.16 2.42 -9.46
N ASN A 160 -9.65 2.79 -10.65
CA ASN A 160 -9.37 4.10 -11.24
C ASN A 160 -9.80 5.24 -10.32
N GLU A 161 -11.02 5.13 -9.77
CA GLU A 161 -11.59 6.10 -8.84
C GLU A 161 -10.82 6.15 -7.52
N ASP A 162 -10.49 4.99 -6.95
CA ASP A 162 -9.74 4.90 -5.69
C ASP A 162 -8.32 5.44 -5.80
N LEU A 163 -7.62 5.18 -6.92
CA LEU A 163 -6.28 5.75 -7.17
C LEU A 163 -6.34 7.28 -7.25
N LYS A 164 -7.36 7.82 -7.94
CA LYS A 164 -7.55 9.27 -8.03
C LYS A 164 -7.82 9.86 -6.63
N TYR A 165 -8.75 9.27 -5.90
CA TYR A 165 -9.11 9.73 -4.55
C TYR A 165 -7.89 9.70 -3.62
N THR A 166 -7.18 8.58 -3.60
CA THR A 166 -5.99 8.38 -2.76
C THR A 166 -4.89 9.39 -3.08
N LEU A 167 -4.55 9.64 -4.35
CA LEU A 167 -3.50 10.59 -4.71
C LEU A 167 -3.84 12.02 -4.26
N ASN A 168 -5.07 12.47 -4.47
CA ASN A 168 -5.52 13.78 -3.99
C ASN A 168 -5.52 13.85 -2.46
N HIS A 169 -5.90 12.76 -1.78
CA HIS A 169 -5.87 12.72 -0.33
C HIS A 169 -4.43 12.76 0.22
N LEU A 170 -3.49 12.05 -0.42
CA LEU A 170 -2.07 12.07 -0.07
C LEU A 170 -1.49 13.50 -0.16
N GLU A 171 -1.82 14.23 -1.22
CA GLU A 171 -1.38 15.63 -1.39
C GLU A 171 -1.82 16.51 -0.21
N ILE A 172 -3.08 16.36 0.22
CA ILE A 172 -3.64 17.12 1.36
C ILE A 172 -2.91 16.78 2.67
N ILE A 173 -2.77 15.50 3.00
CA ILE A 173 -2.17 15.12 4.31
C ILE A 173 -0.68 15.48 4.40
N LEU A 174 0.04 15.40 3.29
CA LEU A 174 1.46 15.74 3.24
C LEU A 174 1.66 17.26 3.34
N SER A 175 0.79 18.04 2.70
CA SER A 175 0.81 19.51 2.78
C SER A 175 0.48 20.02 4.19
N ASN A 176 -0.49 19.40 4.86
CA ASN A 176 -0.87 19.76 6.23
C ASN A 176 0.27 19.51 7.23
N LYS A 177 1.01 18.40 7.08
CA LYS A 177 2.13 18.09 7.98
C LYS A 177 3.33 19.01 7.79
N LYS A 178 3.65 19.39 6.54
CA LYS A 178 4.69 20.40 6.26
C LYS A 178 4.36 21.72 6.96
N THR A 179 3.10 22.13 6.90
CA THR A 179 2.61 23.36 7.55
C THR A 179 2.64 23.29 9.08
N SER A 180 2.44 22.11 9.68
CA SER A 180 2.58 21.96 11.14
C SER A 180 4.03 21.98 11.62
N LEU A 181 4.97 21.52 10.80
CA LEU A 181 6.40 21.50 11.14
C LEU A 181 7.07 22.87 10.96
N SER A 182 6.56 23.73 10.08
CA SER A 182 7.08 25.09 9.87
C SER A 182 6.58 26.14 10.87
N LYS A 183 5.78 25.73 11.86
CA LYS A 183 5.24 26.62 12.92
C LYS A 183 6.05 26.57 14.22
N PHE A 184 7.18 25.87 14.21
CA PHE A 184 8.15 25.79 15.31
C PHE A 184 9.53 26.20 14.78
#